data_AF-A0A5K1A8H6-F1
#
_entry.id   AF-A0A5K1A8H6-F1
#
_cell.length_a   1.000
_cell.length_b   1.000
_cell.length_c   1.000
_cell.angle_alpha   90.00
_cell.angle_beta   90.00
_cell.angle_gamma   90.00
#
_symmetry.space_group_name_H-M   'P 1'
#
loop_
_entity.id
_entity.type
_entity.pdbx_description
1 polymer ?
#
loop_
_entity_poly.entity_id
_entity_poly.type
_entity_poly.pdbx_seq_one_letter_code
_entity_poly.pdbx_strand_id
1 'polypeptide(L)' 'RGIIGALDEEKQETFEVSEGDVMVVPAGTTCFVANTDEREQLCMINLLHTVSIPGKVE' A
#
# COMPACT_ATOMS: atom_id res chain seq x y z
N ARG A 1 -0.82 0.23 -13.97
CA ARG A 1 -0.64 -0.99 -13.13
C ARG A 1 0.46 -0.74 -12.11
N GLY A 2 0.48 -1.44 -10.98
CA GLY A 2 1.47 -1.20 -9.94
C GLY A 2 1.83 -2.45 -9.17
N ILE A 3 2.81 -2.30 -8.30
CA ILE A 3 3.20 -3.29 -7.32
C ILE A 3 3.10 -2.66 -5.94
N ILE A 4 2.49 -3.38 -4.99
CA ILE A 4 2.56 -3.08 -3.56
C ILE A 4 3.34 -4.20 -2.89
N GLY A 5 4.44 -3.85 -2.24
CA GLY A 5 5.23 -4.77 -1.41
C GLY A 5 4.93 -4.54 0.07
N ALA A 6 4.74 -5.62 0.82
CA ALA A 6 4.59 -5.60 2.26
C ALA A 6 5.71 -6.44 2.90
N LEU A 7 6.41 -5.85 3.86
CA LEU A 7 7.44 -6.52 4.63
C LEU A 7 6.83 -7.09 5.92
N ASP A 8 6.98 -8.40 6.07
CA ASP A 8 6.83 -9.14 7.32
C ASP A 8 8.23 -9.47 7.87
N GLU A 9 8.35 -9.75 9.17
CA GLU A 9 9.63 -9.92 9.88
C GLU A 9 10.57 -10.94 9.23
N GLU A 10 10.02 -11.91 8.49
CA GLU A 10 10.78 -12.97 7.82
C GLU A 10 10.70 -12.94 6.28
N LYS A 11 9.74 -12.21 5.69
CA LYS A 11 9.43 -12.31 4.25
C LYS A 11 8.88 -11.02 3.68
N GLN A 12 9.18 -10.79 2.41
CA GLN A 12 8.51 -9.79 1.60
C GLN A 12 7.42 -10.46 0.78
N GLU A 13 6.19 -9.99 0.93
CA GLU A 13 5.09 -10.31 0.02
C GLU A 13 4.91 -9.17 -0.99
N THR A 14 4.61 -9.54 -2.23
CA THR A 14 4.50 -8.59 -3.34
C THR A 14 3.23 -8.87 -4.11
N PHE A 15 2.43 -7.83 -4.32
CA PHE A 15 1.12 -7.91 -4.94
C PHE A 15 1.11 -7.03 -6.19
N GLU A 16 0.76 -7.61 -7.34
CA GLU A 16 0.37 -6.81 -8.50
C GLU A 16 -0.99 -6.18 -8.25
N VAL A 17 -1.12 -4.89 -8.54
CA VAL A 17 -2.37 -4.15 -8.41
C VAL A 17 -2.74 -3.45 -9.71
N SER A 18 -4.02 -3.46 -10.01
CA SER A 18 -4.65 -2.82 -11.17
C SER A 18 -5.81 -1.93 -10.71
N GLU A 19 -6.37 -1.17 -11.64
CA GLU A 19 -7.49 -0.29 -11.36
C GLU A 19 -8.68 -1.07 -10.78
N GLY A 20 -9.21 -0.59 -9.66
CA GLY A 20 -10.33 -1.23 -8.95
C GLY A 20 -9.91 -2.23 -7.87
N ASP A 21 -8.64 -2.61 -7.79
CA ASP A 21 -8.15 -3.47 -6.71
C ASP A 21 -8.17 -2.75 -5.35
N VAL A 22 -8.51 -3.49 -4.31
CA VAL A 22 -8.56 -3.00 -2.92
C VAL A 22 -7.77 -3.94 -2.03
N MET A 23 -6.90 -3.39 -1.18
CA MET A 23 -6.19 -4.16 -0.18
C MET A 23 -6.24 -3.48 1.20
N VAL A 24 -6.06 -4.28 2.24
CA VAL A 24 -5.91 -3.80 3.62
C VAL A 24 -4.46 -3.99 4.04
N VAL A 25 -3.81 -2.90 4.46
CA VAL A 25 -2.47 -2.93 5.04
C VAL A 25 -2.59 -2.67 6.55
N PRO A 26 -2.21 -3.61 7.42
CA PRO A 26 -2.25 -3.40 8.87
C PRO A 26 -1.36 -2.24 9.32
N ALA A 27 -1.76 -1.58 10.41
CA ALA A 27 -0.91 -0.56 11.03
C ALA A 27 0.41 -1.18 11.51
N GLY A 28 1.53 -0.51 11.22
CA GLY A 28 2.87 -0.98 11.55
C GLY A 28 3.53 -1.84 10.47
N THR A 29 2.80 -2.25 9.42
CA THR A 29 3.40 -2.91 8.26
C THR A 29 4.27 -1.92 7.48
N THR A 30 5.52 -2.30 7.22
CA THR A 30 6.37 -1.52 6.31
C THR A 30 6.02 -1.91 4.88
N CYS A 31 5.53 -0.96 4.10
CA CYS A 31 5.13 -1.20 2.71
C CYS A 31 5.80 -0.22 1.74
N PHE A 32 5.96 -0.65 0.49
CA PHE A 32 6.36 0.22 -0.61
C PHE A 32 5.41 0.05 -1.79
N VAL A 33 5.32 1.09 -2.62
CA VAL A 33 4.54 1.07 -3.85
C VAL A 33 5.43 1.46 -5.01
N ALA A 34 5.33 0.72 -6.11
CA ALA A 34 6.00 1.03 -7.37
C ALA A 34 4.97 1.13 -8.50
N ASN A 35 5.02 2.23 -9.24
CA ASN A 35 4.33 2.29 -10.53
C ASN A 35 5.16 1.49 -11.55
N THR A 36 4.56 0.46 -12.13
CA THR A 36 5.20 -0.38 -13.15
C THR A 36 4.79 -0.01 -14.56
N ASP A 37 3.93 1.01 -14.71
CA ASP A 37 3.48 1.52 -15.99
C ASP A 37 4.27 2.78 -16.37
N GLU A 38 4.86 2.77 -17.57
CA GLU A 38 5.64 3.89 -18.10
C GLU A 38 4.76 4.98 -18.75
N ARG A 39 3.49 4.68 -19.03
CA ARG A 39 2.58 5.56 -19.77
C ARG A 39 1.49 6.14 -18.88
N GLU A 40 1.07 5.39 -17.88
CA GLU A 40 -0.04 5.76 -17.01
C GLU A 40 0.43 6.07 -15.59
N GLN A 41 -0.18 7.09 -14.99
CA GLN A 41 0.07 7.42 -13.59
C GLN A 41 -0.69 6.43 -12.69
N LEU A 42 -0.01 5.92 -11.66
CA LEU A 42 -0.67 5.18 -10.59
C LEU A 42 -1.35 6.15 -9.62
N CYS A 43 -2.68 6.14 -9.57
CA CYS A 43 -3.48 6.88 -8.59
C CYS A 43 -4.06 5.91 -7.56
N MET A 44 -3.99 6.27 -6.28
CA MET A 44 -4.50 5.45 -5.17
C MET A 44 -5.23 6.34 -4.15
N ILE A 45 -6.25 5.79 -3.51
CA ILE A 45 -6.95 6.42 -2.40
C ILE A 45 -6.64 5.62 -1.14
N ASN A 46 -6.10 6.28 -0.11
CA ASN A 46 -5.80 5.65 1.17
C ASN A 46 -6.89 6.01 2.18
N LEU A 47 -7.61 5.01 2.67
CA LEU A 47 -8.51 5.16 3.81
C LEU A 47 -7.76 4.77 5.09
N LEU A 48 -7.38 5.76 5.88
CA LEU A 48 -6.51 5.57 7.03
C LEU A 48 -7.32 5.46 8.33
N HIS A 49 -7.10 4.38 9.07
CA HIS A 49 -7.65 4.19 10.42
C HIS A 49 -6.52 4.31 11.45
N THR A 50 -6.54 5.41 12.22
CA THR A 50 -5.50 5.73 13.21
C THR A 50 -5.63 4.84 14.45
N VAL A 51 -4.54 4.19 14.87
CA VAL A 51 -4.56 3.25 16.02
C VAL A 51 -4.12 3.87 17.35
N SER A 52 -3.19 4.83 17.33
CA SER A 52 -2.61 5.40 18.56
C SER A 52 -3.27 6.71 18.99
N ILE A 53 -3.33 7.68 18.06
CA ILE A 53 -3.92 9.01 18.30
C ILE A 53 -5.01 9.22 17.25
N PRO A 54 -6.29 9.32 17.64
CA PRO A 54 -7.39 9.54 16.70
C PRO A 54 -7.13 10.74 15.79
N GLY A 55 -7.20 10.51 14.48
CA GLY A 55 -7.06 11.55 13.46
C GLY A 55 -5.62 12.02 13.19
N LYS A 56 -4.60 11.48 13.88
CA LYS A 56 -3.19 11.75 13.58
C LYS A 56 -2.56 10.61 12.78
N VAL A 57 -1.99 10.95 11.64
CA VAL A 57 -1.14 10.09 10.81
C VAL A 57 0.23 10.76 10.68
N GLU A 58 1.28 9.95 10.49
CA GLU A 58 2.66 10.41 10.29
C GLU A 58 3.15 10.05 8.88
#